data_AF-A0A8T9QDQ5-F1
#
_entry.id   AF-A0A8T9QDQ5-F1
#
_cell.length_a   1.000
_cell.length_b   1.000
_cell.length_c   1.000
_cell.angle_alpha   90.00
_cell.angle_beta   90.00
_cell.angle_gamma   90.00
#
_symmetry.space_group_name_H-M   'P 1'
#
loop_
_entity.id
_entity.type
_entity.pdbx_description
1 polymer ?
#
loop_
_entity_poly.entity_id
_entity_poly.type
_entity_poly.pdbx_seq_one_letter_code
_entity_poly.pdbx_strand_id
1 'polypeptide(L)'
;MPEELRLWLGWHNGQQGFESFVENNCLQSLGSAAETMRINRQLLEAGEFELANWWQPGWVPILENGGGDHVCVDLQGSFTGRAGQLLEHWHDWEPRNVLFPNLTSWLQAVVQTYEEAGENGTELTDEDLVATELKYPAGFPQEFAAGS
;
A
#
# COMPACT_ATOMS: atom_id res chain seq x y z
N MET A 1 -8.76 -14.66 1.56
CA MET A 1 -7.53 -13.84 1.47
C MET A 1 -6.59 -14.51 0.47
N PRO A 2 -6.00 -13.79 -0.49
CA PRO A 2 -5.03 -14.35 -1.44
C PRO A 2 -3.82 -14.96 -0.73
N GLU A 3 -3.15 -15.91 -1.39
CA GLU A 3 -1.99 -16.60 -0.81
C GLU A 3 -0.83 -15.66 -0.50
N GLU A 4 -0.47 -14.76 -1.43
CA GLU A 4 0.62 -13.78 -1.24
C GLU A 4 0.38 -12.91 0.00
N LEU A 5 -0.85 -12.43 0.20
CA LEU A 5 -1.21 -11.61 1.36
C LEU A 5 -1.18 -12.42 2.67
N ARG A 6 -1.54 -13.71 2.63
CA ARG A 6 -1.40 -14.61 3.79
C ARG A 6 0.05 -14.86 4.15
N LEU A 7 0.92 -15.02 3.16
CA LEU A 7 2.35 -15.19 3.37
C LEU A 7 2.97 -13.91 3.94
N TRP A 8 2.61 -12.74 3.39
CA TRP A 8 3.04 -11.44 3.88
C TRP A 8 2.72 -11.23 5.36
N LEU A 9 1.43 -11.31 5.72
CA LEU A 9 0.96 -11.13 7.09
C LEU A 9 1.41 -12.26 8.04
N GLY A 10 1.69 -13.44 7.49
CA GLY A 10 2.26 -14.56 8.24
C GLY A 10 3.75 -14.41 8.51
N TRP A 11 4.47 -13.67 7.67
CA TRP A 11 5.88 -13.33 7.86
C TRP A 11 6.02 -12.20 8.88
N HIS A 12 5.29 -11.09 8.68
CA HIS A 12 5.26 -9.97 9.60
C HIS A 12 3.83 -9.42 9.78
N ASN A 13 3.37 -9.35 11.03
CA ASN A 13 2.08 -8.75 11.39
C ASN A 13 2.26 -7.28 11.78
N GLY A 14 2.67 -6.46 10.82
CA GLY A 14 3.07 -5.08 11.03
C GLY A 14 4.50 -4.95 11.57
N GLN A 15 4.81 -3.77 12.12
CA GLN A 15 6.10 -3.46 12.74
C GLN A 15 5.96 -2.99 14.19
N GLN A 16 7.11 -2.83 14.87
CA GLN A 16 7.21 -2.15 16.15
C GLN A 16 7.86 -0.78 15.91
N GLY A 17 7.30 0.28 16.51
CA GLY A 17 7.78 1.65 16.28
C GLY A 17 7.18 2.33 15.04
N PHE A 18 7.67 3.54 14.77
CA PHE A 18 7.16 4.43 13.71
C PHE A 18 8.21 4.77 12.65
N GLU A 19 9.33 4.07 12.66
CA GLU A 19 10.38 4.19 11.65
C GLU A 19 9.84 3.73 10.30
N SER A 20 10.24 4.39 9.22
CA SER A 20 9.70 4.06 7.91
C SER A 20 10.21 2.70 7.45
N PHE A 21 9.33 1.83 6.98
CA PHE A 21 9.70 0.55 6.39
C PHE A 21 10.10 0.68 4.92
N VAL A 22 9.53 1.61 4.17
CA VAL A 22 9.90 1.98 2.79
C VAL A 22 9.27 3.33 2.46
N GLU A 23 10.00 4.23 1.81
CA GLU A 23 9.54 5.62 1.59
C GLU A 23 9.08 6.22 2.93
N ASN A 24 7.90 6.83 3.02
CA ASN A 24 7.32 7.32 4.29
C ASN A 24 6.33 6.33 4.95
N ASN A 25 6.32 5.07 4.53
CA ASN A 25 5.32 4.09 4.92
C ASN A 25 5.83 3.11 5.98
N CYS A 26 4.99 2.79 6.95
CA CYS A 26 5.14 1.74 7.95
C CYS A 26 4.35 0.48 7.56
N LEU A 27 4.79 -0.68 8.04
CA LEU A 27 4.07 -1.95 7.96
C LEU A 27 2.81 -1.92 8.83
N GLN A 28 1.66 -2.02 8.18
CA GLN A 28 0.39 -2.07 8.89
C GLN A 28 0.10 -3.51 9.39
N SER A 29 -0.25 -3.63 10.67
CA SER A 29 -0.67 -4.93 11.23
C SER A 29 -2.05 -5.36 10.73
N LEU A 30 -2.34 -6.67 10.75
CA LEU A 30 -3.67 -7.20 10.42
C LEU A 30 -4.78 -6.60 11.30
N GLY A 31 -4.49 -6.35 12.57
CA GLY A 31 -5.44 -5.71 13.49
C GLY A 31 -5.76 -4.27 13.08
N SER A 32 -4.72 -3.48 12.79
CA SER A 32 -4.86 -2.11 12.31
C SER A 32 -5.57 -2.07 10.94
N ALA A 33 -5.17 -2.93 10.01
CA ALA A 33 -5.80 -3.04 8.70
C ALA A 33 -7.30 -3.37 8.80
N ALA A 34 -7.68 -4.30 9.66
CA ALA A 34 -9.08 -4.65 9.89
C ALA A 34 -9.87 -3.45 10.46
N GLU A 35 -9.27 -2.66 11.34
CA GLU A 35 -9.89 -1.46 11.89
C GLU A 35 -10.06 -0.36 10.83
N THR A 36 -9.04 -0.10 10.01
CA THR A 36 -9.12 0.81 8.86
C THR A 36 -10.22 0.39 7.89
N MET A 37 -10.30 -0.89 7.56
CA MET A 37 -11.36 -1.44 6.70
C MET A 37 -12.75 -1.28 7.33
N ARG A 38 -12.86 -1.46 8.65
CA ARG A 38 -14.12 -1.30 9.38
C ARG A 38 -14.59 0.15 9.38
N ILE A 39 -13.71 1.09 9.69
CA ILE A 39 -14.00 2.53 9.71
C ILE A 39 -14.44 3.00 8.33
N ASN A 40 -13.64 2.71 7.29
CA ASN A 40 -13.97 3.15 5.93
C ASN A 40 -15.24 2.49 5.39
N ARG A 41 -15.55 1.25 5.79
CA ARG A 41 -16.86 0.64 5.49
C ARG A 41 -18.02 1.41 6.12
N GLN A 42 -17.88 1.84 7.37
CA GLN A 42 -18.91 2.63 8.05
C GLN A 42 -19.14 3.97 7.36
N LEU A 43 -18.06 4.66 6.96
CA LEU A 43 -18.15 5.91 6.20
C LEU A 43 -18.81 5.71 4.83
N LEU A 44 -18.46 4.64 4.12
CA LEU A 44 -19.08 4.26 2.85
C LEU A 44 -20.58 3.99 3.01
N GLU A 45 -20.97 3.22 4.03
CA GLU A 45 -22.38 2.89 4.31
C GLU A 45 -23.20 4.11 4.76
N ALA A 46 -22.56 5.08 5.43
CA ALA A 46 -23.16 6.36 5.80
C ALA A 46 -23.27 7.33 4.61
N GLY A 47 -22.61 7.05 3.47
CA GLY A 47 -22.60 7.90 2.29
C GLY A 47 -21.69 9.13 2.42
N GLU A 48 -20.65 9.06 3.26
CA GLU A 48 -19.69 10.16 3.51
C GLU A 48 -18.73 10.38 2.31
N PHE A 49 -18.66 9.43 1.38
CA PHE A 49 -17.82 9.55 0.19
C PHE A 49 -18.65 10.03 -1.01
N GLU A 50 -18.31 11.22 -1.52
CA GLU A 50 -19.03 11.84 -2.65
C GLU A 50 -18.72 11.17 -3.99
N LEU A 51 -17.49 10.65 -4.15
CA LEU A 51 -17.04 10.01 -5.38
C LEU A 51 -17.11 8.49 -5.27
N ALA A 52 -17.53 7.83 -6.35
CA ALA A 52 -17.39 6.39 -6.49
C ALA A 52 -15.90 6.00 -6.39
N ASN A 53 -15.60 4.78 -5.96
CA ASN A 53 -14.21 4.32 -5.84
C ASN A 53 -13.32 5.19 -4.91
N TRP A 54 -13.91 5.99 -4.01
CA TRP A 54 -13.15 6.63 -2.93
C TRP A 54 -12.52 5.58 -2.00
N TRP A 55 -13.34 4.62 -1.58
CA TRP A 55 -12.94 3.41 -0.86
C TRP A 55 -13.69 2.22 -1.42
N GLN A 56 -13.05 1.05 -1.47
CA GLN A 56 -13.70 -0.22 -1.79
C GLN A 56 -13.52 -1.23 -0.65
N PRO A 57 -14.57 -1.97 -0.25
CA PRO A 57 -14.47 -2.95 0.84
C PRO A 57 -13.46 -4.09 0.60
N GLY A 58 -13.02 -4.27 -0.65
CA GLY A 58 -12.02 -5.26 -1.04
C GLY A 58 -10.58 -4.74 -1.02
N TRP A 59 -10.34 -3.51 -0.58
CA TRP A 59 -9.00 -2.96 -0.43
C TRP A 59 -8.48 -3.29 0.96
N VAL A 60 -7.38 -4.05 1.02
CA VAL A 60 -6.73 -4.45 2.27
C VAL A 60 -5.46 -3.63 2.45
N PRO A 61 -5.45 -2.66 3.37
CA PRO A 61 -4.29 -1.81 3.58
C PRO A 61 -3.15 -2.61 4.25
N ILE A 62 -1.97 -2.54 3.64
CA ILE A 62 -0.75 -3.27 4.08
C ILE A 62 0.36 -2.32 4.55
N LEU A 63 0.27 -1.05 4.14
CA LEU A 63 1.16 0.03 4.55
C LEU A 63 0.33 1.23 4.99
N GLU A 64 0.90 2.04 5.89
CA GLU A 64 0.32 3.31 6.34
C GLU A 64 1.41 4.35 6.58
N ASN A 65 1.09 5.63 6.35
CA ASN A 65 2.00 6.75 6.66
C ASN A 65 1.71 7.42 8.01
N GLY A 66 0.77 6.89 8.79
CA GLY A 66 0.31 7.47 10.06
C GLY A 66 -0.61 8.71 9.93
N GLY A 67 -0.85 9.20 8.71
CA GLY A 67 -1.73 10.32 8.39
C GLY A 67 -3.11 9.91 7.86
N GLY A 68 -3.38 8.60 7.73
CA GLY A 68 -4.63 8.07 7.16
C GLY A 68 -4.50 7.64 5.69
N ASP A 69 -3.33 7.82 5.08
CA ASP A 69 -3.05 7.29 3.75
C ASP A 69 -2.48 5.89 3.82
N HIS A 70 -2.81 5.09 2.82
CA HIS A 70 -2.50 3.68 2.80
C HIS A 70 -2.04 3.22 1.42
N VAL A 71 -1.19 2.18 1.40
CA VAL A 71 -1.06 1.31 0.23
C VAL A 71 -1.89 0.06 0.48
N CYS A 72 -2.79 -0.23 -0.45
CA CYS A 72 -3.77 -1.29 -0.35
C CYS A 72 -3.53 -2.38 -1.38
N VAL A 73 -3.69 -3.64 -0.97
CA VAL A 73 -3.89 -4.76 -1.88
C VAL A 73 -5.36 -4.80 -2.26
N ASP A 74 -5.65 -4.66 -3.54
CA ASP A 74 -7.00 -4.72 -4.07
C ASP A 74 -7.35 -6.13 -4.51
N LEU A 75 -8.28 -6.74 -3.77
CA LEU A 75 -8.69 -8.13 -3.97
C LEU A 75 -9.57 -8.36 -5.20
N GLN A 76 -10.07 -7.28 -5.84
CA GLN A 76 -11.02 -7.36 -6.94
C GLN A 76 -10.45 -6.80 -8.25
N GLY A 77 -9.40 -5.98 -8.19
CA GLY A 77 -8.86 -5.30 -9.36
C GLY A 77 -9.79 -4.18 -9.82
N SER A 78 -10.28 -3.36 -8.88
CA SER A 78 -11.22 -2.25 -9.05
C SER A 78 -10.91 -1.35 -10.26
N PHE A 79 -9.62 -1.10 -10.55
CA PHE A 79 -9.23 -0.22 -11.66
C PHE A 79 -8.72 -0.96 -12.90
N THR A 80 -7.91 -2.02 -12.74
CA THR A 80 -7.27 -2.69 -13.89
C THR A 80 -7.90 -4.04 -14.26
N GLY A 81 -8.88 -4.51 -13.49
CA GLY A 81 -9.42 -5.87 -13.56
C GLY A 81 -8.46 -6.94 -13.01
N ARG A 82 -7.29 -6.55 -12.48
CA ARG A 82 -6.29 -7.48 -11.93
C ARG A 82 -6.41 -7.56 -10.40
N ALA A 83 -7.02 -8.64 -9.92
CA ALA A 83 -7.01 -8.94 -8.49
C ALA A 83 -5.57 -9.13 -7.97
N GLY A 84 -5.29 -8.55 -6.80
CA GLY A 84 -3.98 -8.55 -6.14
C GLY A 84 -3.11 -7.33 -6.46
N GLN A 85 -3.56 -6.42 -7.32
CA GLN A 85 -2.84 -5.16 -7.59
C GLN A 85 -2.66 -4.32 -6.32
N LEU A 86 -1.59 -3.53 -6.25
CA LEU A 86 -1.36 -2.58 -5.17
C LEU A 86 -1.75 -1.19 -5.66
N LEU A 87 -2.53 -0.47 -4.85
CA LEU A 87 -2.90 0.91 -5.13
C LEU A 87 -2.66 1.82 -3.93
N GLU A 88 -2.41 3.08 -4.21
CA GLU A 88 -2.42 4.15 -3.21
C GLU A 88 -3.86 4.59 -2.90
N HIS A 89 -4.14 4.76 -1.62
CA HIS A 89 -5.37 5.33 -1.11
C HIS A 89 -5.03 6.56 -0.29
N TRP A 90 -5.43 7.71 -0.81
CA TRP A 90 -5.36 8.99 -0.11
C TRP A 90 -6.67 9.26 0.61
N HIS A 91 -6.59 9.67 1.88
CA HIS A 91 -7.77 9.92 2.69
C HIS A 91 -8.51 11.21 2.32
N ASP A 92 -7.82 12.17 1.72
CA ASP A 92 -8.30 13.52 1.39
C ASP A 92 -8.03 13.95 -0.06
N TRP A 93 -7.52 13.05 -0.90
CA TRP A 93 -7.19 13.35 -2.29
C TRP A 93 -7.75 12.29 -3.26
N GLU A 94 -8.10 12.70 -4.49
CA GLU A 94 -8.76 11.82 -5.46
C GLU A 94 -7.87 10.74 -6.11
N PRO A 95 -6.55 10.89 -6.32
CA PRO A 95 -5.75 9.90 -7.02
C PRO A 95 -5.88 8.48 -6.43
N ARG A 96 -5.88 7.46 -7.28
CA ARG A 96 -5.96 6.04 -6.89
C ARG A 96 -4.98 5.21 -7.72
N ASN A 97 -3.74 5.71 -7.83
CA ASN A 97 -2.75 5.11 -8.71
C ASN A 97 -2.49 3.65 -8.35
N VAL A 98 -2.41 2.81 -9.36
CA VAL A 98 -2.04 1.42 -9.19
C VAL A 98 -0.54 1.34 -9.33
N LEU A 99 0.14 1.10 -8.21
CA LEU A 99 1.58 1.15 -8.08
C LEU A 99 2.25 -0.13 -8.61
N PHE A 100 1.67 -1.30 -8.29
CA PHE A 100 2.25 -2.59 -8.67
C PHE A 100 1.19 -3.59 -9.11
N PRO A 101 1.54 -4.53 -10.00
CA PRO A 101 0.60 -5.54 -10.47
C PRO A 101 0.26 -6.61 -9.43
N ASN A 102 1.11 -6.80 -8.41
CA ASN A 102 0.96 -7.76 -7.32
C ASN A 102 1.99 -7.50 -6.20
N LEU A 103 1.79 -8.14 -5.03
CA LEU A 103 2.67 -8.04 -3.86
C LEU A 103 4.10 -8.50 -4.18
N THR A 104 4.24 -9.57 -4.96
CA THR A 104 5.56 -10.08 -5.36
C THR A 104 6.40 -9.03 -6.10
N SER A 105 5.80 -8.32 -7.06
CA SER A 105 6.51 -7.30 -7.84
C SER A 105 6.90 -6.10 -6.98
N TRP A 106 6.05 -5.73 -6.02
CA TRP A 106 6.37 -4.70 -5.03
C TRP A 106 7.53 -5.14 -4.12
N LEU A 107 7.50 -6.36 -3.57
CA LEU A 107 8.59 -6.87 -2.74
C LEU A 107 9.93 -6.94 -3.48
N GLN A 108 9.90 -7.33 -4.77
CA GLN A 108 11.09 -7.29 -5.61
C GLN A 108 11.65 -5.87 -5.74
N ALA A 109 10.79 -4.87 -5.93
CA ALA A 109 11.20 -3.47 -5.99
C ALA A 109 11.81 -3.00 -4.66
N VAL A 110 11.18 -3.33 -3.52
CA VAL A 110 11.71 -3.00 -2.18
C VAL A 110 13.11 -3.60 -1.97
N VAL A 111 13.26 -4.91 -2.23
CA VAL A 111 14.55 -5.60 -2.08
C VAL A 111 15.61 -4.98 -2.97
N GLN A 112 15.29 -4.73 -4.25
CA GLN A 112 16.23 -4.10 -5.18
C GLN A 112 16.66 -2.70 -4.69
N THR A 113 15.71 -1.87 -4.26
CA THR A 113 15.99 -0.54 -3.73
C THR A 113 16.93 -0.62 -2.52
N TYR A 114 16.76 -1.61 -1.64
CA TYR A 114 17.60 -1.76 -0.45
C TYR A 114 18.99 -2.31 -0.75
N GLU A 115 19.10 -3.23 -1.72
CA GLU A 115 20.39 -3.72 -2.20
C GLU A 115 21.22 -2.59 -2.82
N GLU A 116 20.59 -1.69 -3.57
CA GLU A 116 21.25 -0.54 -4.20
C GLU A 116 21.59 0.56 -3.18
N ALA A 117 20.67 0.88 -2.26
CA ALA A 117 20.91 1.90 -1.24
C ALA A 117 21.96 1.46 -0.21
N GLY A 118 21.97 0.17 0.15
CA GLY A 118 22.93 -0.43 1.07
C GLY A 118 24.27 -0.80 0.42
N GLU A 119 24.54 -0.37 -0.82
CA GLU A 119 25.81 -0.65 -1.50
C GLU A 119 26.99 -0.26 -0.60
N ASN A 120 27.92 -1.21 -0.40
CA ASN A 120 29.08 -1.16 0.52
C ASN A 120 28.81 -1.47 2.00
N GLY A 121 27.63 -1.97 2.35
CA GLY A 121 27.32 -2.45 3.71
C GLY A 121 27.05 -1.32 4.72
N THR A 122 26.65 -0.15 4.21
CA THR A 122 26.19 0.98 5.04
C THR A 122 24.79 0.66 5.56
N GLU A 123 24.58 0.84 6.86
CA GLU A 123 23.25 0.77 7.47
C GLU A 123 22.41 1.98 7.03
N LEU A 124 21.21 1.73 6.52
CA LEU A 124 20.30 2.79 6.06
C LEU A 124 19.65 3.49 7.24
N THR A 125 19.65 4.81 7.23
CA THR A 125 18.91 5.63 8.20
C THR A 125 17.46 5.83 7.74
N ASP A 126 16.58 6.24 8.65
CA ASP A 126 15.20 6.64 8.30
C ASP A 126 15.17 7.73 7.20
N GLU A 127 16.11 8.68 7.22
CA GLU A 127 16.21 9.72 6.18
C GLU A 127 16.57 9.11 4.82
N ASP A 128 17.44 8.10 4.78
CA ASP A 128 17.78 7.38 3.56
C ASP A 128 16.57 6.61 3.03
N LEU A 129 15.82 5.94 3.90
CA LEU A 129 14.62 5.17 3.55
C LEU A 129 13.53 6.06 2.95
N VAL A 130 13.28 7.23 3.56
CA VAL A 130 12.32 8.22 3.05
C VAL A 130 12.76 8.80 1.70
N ALA A 131 14.07 8.94 1.48
CA ALA A 131 14.62 9.42 0.21
C ALA A 131 14.68 8.33 -0.88
N THR A 132 14.45 7.06 -0.55
CA THR A 132 14.40 6.01 -1.57
C THR A 132 13.20 6.18 -2.49
N GLU A 133 13.39 5.86 -3.76
CA GLU A 133 12.31 5.81 -4.75
C GLU A 133 12.21 4.37 -5.27
N LEU A 134 11.02 3.77 -5.15
CA LEU A 134 10.81 2.42 -5.67
C LEU A 134 10.88 2.38 -7.19
N LYS A 135 11.59 1.39 -7.73
CA LYS A 135 11.62 1.13 -9.16
C LYS A 135 10.37 0.37 -9.59
N TYR A 136 9.51 1.04 -10.34
CA TYR A 136 8.28 0.45 -10.86
C TYR A 136 8.54 -0.44 -12.08
N PRO A 137 7.81 -1.57 -12.23
CA PRO A 137 7.86 -2.37 -13.44
C PRO A 137 7.27 -1.60 -14.64
N ALA A 138 7.63 -2.02 -15.85
CA ALA A 138 7.13 -1.37 -17.08
C ALA A 138 5.59 -1.29 -17.11
N GLY A 139 5.08 -0.08 -17.38
CA GLY A 139 3.63 0.20 -17.39
C GLY A 139 3.04 0.50 -16.02
N PHE A 140 3.87 0.76 -15.00
CA PHE A 140 3.47 1.22 -13.67
C PHE A 140 4.29 2.46 -13.26
N PRO A 141 3.76 3.34 -12.38
CA PRO A 141 2.38 3.32 -11.87
C PRO A 141 1.36 3.61 -12.99
N GLN A 142 0.15 3.09 -12.83
CA GLN A 142 -0.98 3.43 -13.70
C GLN A 142 -1.86 4.45 -12.99
N GLU A 143 -2.15 5.56 -13.66
CA GLU A 143 -2.88 6.68 -13.07
C GLU A 143 -4.39 6.48 -13.13
N PHE A 144 -5.04 6.61 -11.98
CA PHE A 144 -6.50 6.56 -11.82
C PHE A 144 -6.94 7.59 -10.78
N ALA A 145 -8.24 7.83 -10.68
CA ALA A 145 -8.81 8.71 -9.66
C ALA A 145 -10.13 8.15 -9.13
N ALA A 146 -10.49 8.51 -7.91
CA ALA A 146 -11.85 8.33 -7.43
C ALA A 146 -12.84 9.00 -8.40
N GLY A 147 -13.97 8.35 -8.63
CA GLY A 147 -15.01 8.74 -9.57
C GLY A 147 -14.87 8.16 -10.98
N SER A 148 -13.72 7.56 -11.34
CA SER A 148 -13.53 6.83 -12.62
C SER A 148 -14.11 5.43 -12.58
#